data_AF-A0A9E0LLK2-F1
#
_entry.id   AF-A0A9E0LLK2-F1
#
_cell.length_a   1.000
_cell.length_b   1.000
_cell.length_c   1.000
_cell.angle_alpha   90.00
_cell.angle_beta   90.00
_cell.angle_gamma   90.00
#
_symmetry.space_group_name_H-M   'P 1'
#
loop_
_entity.id
_entity.type
_entity.pdbx_description
1 polymer ?
#
loop_
_entity_poly.entity_id
_entity_poly.type
_entity_poly.pdbx_seq_one_letter_code
_entity_poly.pdbx_strand_id
1 'polypeptide(L)'
;MSLDFWTTTSEFLDTSVLKDFAASKTGITVEITPDENNAWLMMASKDGPCPAVSVWGPYSVEPEDVEECVLEVVSSPKWVWQINVSMGSPDNSIDIAKELCCFLAKKGKGAAYDLQEGKIFFPRPSWFSFFRPAKRKIVDVPEIKLNLVELEFFLPFSSAKAETAQELLDILREYCPAAVPTRFGLFEPYSYRLLPGSDKPFTDLWTSELSKDCAGMFFWNASSPCLSGFAIFADRREELKNYPSTYARRHSIKLSFDGRAFESDSQLANTVLELFGALAKRLNAFYGVCYVRRHAKLIKNTIFHDINETEGYEISAGRCWTGLPTNPTWLTWFGPGYSELVAPHLSDCQFVKESSPSGIFLQMGPEPMNRNQLGDYPALPDALKRLDYKMHAEIIPQVDDFV
;
A
#
# COMPACT_ATOMS: atom_id res chain seq x y z
N MET A 1 -4.13 12.07 22.83
CA MET A 1 -4.12 12.39 21.39
C MET A 1 -2.67 12.32 20.94
N SER A 2 -2.36 11.57 19.88
CA SER A 2 -1.05 11.62 19.24
C SER A 2 -0.95 12.88 18.38
N LEU A 3 0.26 13.45 18.28
CA LEU A 3 0.53 14.62 17.44
C LEU A 3 1.64 14.29 16.45
N ASP A 4 1.46 14.75 15.22
CA ASP A 4 2.35 14.54 14.08
C ASP A 4 2.87 15.87 13.55
N PHE A 5 4.17 15.97 13.39
CA PHE A 5 4.86 17.12 12.81
C PHE A 5 5.76 16.65 11.68
N TRP A 6 5.86 17.46 10.61
CA TRP A 6 6.79 17.21 9.52
C TRP A 6 7.87 18.28 9.48
N THR A 7 9.08 17.88 9.12
CA THR A 7 10.14 18.83 8.75
C THR A 7 10.64 18.53 7.36
N THR A 8 10.37 19.45 6.43
CA THR A 8 10.79 19.33 5.03
C THR A 8 12.06 20.14 4.80
N THR A 9 13.10 19.54 4.24
CA THR A 9 14.41 20.16 4.02
C THR A 9 14.85 20.05 2.56
N SER A 10 15.63 21.04 2.11
CA SER A 10 16.30 21.01 0.80
C SER A 10 17.62 20.25 0.84
N GLU A 11 18.27 20.23 2.01
CA GLU A 11 19.54 19.54 2.21
C GLU A 11 19.33 18.22 2.97
N PHE A 12 20.10 17.21 2.57
CA PHE A 12 20.10 15.91 3.24
C PHE A 12 20.76 16.07 4.61
N LEU A 13 20.11 15.54 5.63
CA LEU A 13 20.64 15.45 6.98
C LEU A 13 20.67 13.97 7.35
N ASP A 14 21.84 13.40 7.60
CA ASP A 14 21.88 12.02 8.09
C ASP A 14 21.43 11.93 9.56
N THR A 15 21.22 10.71 10.06
CA THR A 15 20.69 10.47 11.42
C THR A 15 21.61 10.94 12.54
N SER A 16 22.89 11.27 12.27
CA SER A 16 23.77 11.88 13.28
C SER A 16 23.27 13.25 13.73
N VAL A 17 22.49 13.95 12.92
CA VAL A 17 21.88 15.24 13.28
C VAL A 17 20.99 15.13 14.53
N LEU A 18 20.41 13.95 14.78
CA LEU A 18 19.60 13.70 15.98
C LEU A 18 20.47 13.66 17.23
N LYS A 19 21.69 13.12 17.13
CA LYS A 19 22.67 13.12 18.23
C LYS A 19 23.12 14.53 18.57
N ASP A 20 23.32 15.37 17.55
CA ASP A 20 23.61 16.80 17.75
C ASP A 20 22.48 17.52 18.51
N PHE A 21 21.23 17.22 18.14
CA PHE A 21 20.07 17.78 18.84
C PHE A 21 20.01 17.32 20.30
N ALA A 22 20.14 16.02 20.56
CA ALA A 22 20.10 15.49 21.92
C ALA A 22 21.26 16.03 22.78
N ALA A 23 22.47 16.16 22.22
CA ALA A 23 23.61 16.75 22.91
C ALA A 23 23.38 18.23 23.29
N SER A 24 22.50 18.93 22.57
CA SER A 24 22.12 20.32 22.88
C SER A 24 21.05 20.44 23.99
N LYS A 25 20.54 19.31 24.50
CA LYS A 25 19.43 19.27 25.46
C LYS A 25 19.77 18.41 26.69
N THR A 26 19.62 18.99 27.87
CA THR A 26 19.82 18.26 29.12
C THR A 26 18.76 17.18 29.27
N GLY A 27 19.18 15.94 29.53
CA GLY A 27 18.27 14.83 29.85
C GLY A 27 17.59 14.18 28.64
N ILE A 28 18.09 14.42 27.42
CA ILE A 28 17.62 13.76 26.19
C ILE A 28 18.73 12.86 25.65
N THR A 29 18.38 11.63 25.28
CA THR A 29 19.25 10.71 24.54
C THR A 29 18.55 10.22 23.27
N VAL A 30 19.31 9.71 22.30
CA VAL A 30 18.76 9.15 21.05
C VAL A 30 19.06 7.66 21.00
N GLU A 31 18.02 6.88 20.76
CA GLU A 31 18.13 5.47 20.38
C GLU A 31 17.79 5.35 18.89
N ILE A 32 18.78 5.01 18.07
CA ILE A 32 18.61 4.83 16.62
C ILE A 32 18.46 3.34 16.37
N THR A 33 17.38 2.93 15.73
CA THR A 33 17.21 1.54 15.32
C THR A 33 17.96 1.31 14.00
N PRO A 34 18.87 0.32 13.92
CA PRO A 34 19.74 0.14 12.75
C PRO A 34 19.01 -0.10 11.43
N ASP A 35 17.80 -0.66 11.48
CA ASP A 35 17.20 -1.32 10.32
C ASP A 35 16.15 -0.47 9.56
N GLU A 36 15.70 0.67 10.12
CA GLU A 36 14.49 1.36 9.63
C GLU A 36 14.59 2.88 9.48
N ASN A 37 15.79 3.48 9.60
CA ASN A 37 15.97 4.95 9.62
C ASN A 37 14.98 5.63 10.59
N ASN A 38 14.73 4.98 11.72
CA ASN A 38 13.86 5.44 12.78
C ASN A 38 14.67 5.61 14.05
N ALA A 39 14.26 6.56 14.87
CA ALA A 39 14.90 6.86 16.12
C ALA A 39 13.86 7.26 17.17
N TRP A 40 14.23 7.02 18.42
CA TRP A 40 13.49 7.48 19.58
C TRP A 40 14.31 8.52 20.32
N LEU A 41 13.71 9.67 20.58
CA LEU A 41 14.22 10.58 21.61
C LEU A 41 13.71 10.09 22.97
N MET A 42 14.65 9.70 23.81
CA MET A 42 14.40 9.22 25.16
C MET A 42 14.63 10.37 26.13
N MET A 43 13.69 10.57 27.05
CA MET A 43 13.81 11.56 28.13
C MET A 43 14.11 10.90 29.45
N ALA A 44 15.00 11.51 30.22
CA ALA A 44 15.27 11.08 31.59
C ALA A 44 14.01 11.22 32.45
N SER A 45 13.58 10.13 33.08
CA SER A 45 12.53 10.12 34.09
C SER A 45 13.02 9.49 35.39
N LYS A 46 12.24 9.59 36.47
CA LYS A 46 12.60 9.01 37.77
C LYS A 46 12.74 7.48 37.71
N ASP A 47 11.98 6.83 36.83
CA ASP A 47 11.93 5.38 36.68
C ASP A 47 12.84 4.87 35.53
N GLY A 48 13.68 5.76 34.99
CA GLY A 48 14.57 5.49 33.85
C GLY A 48 14.19 6.28 32.59
N PRO A 49 14.94 6.11 31.48
CA PRO A 49 14.62 6.77 30.21
C PRO A 49 13.22 6.35 29.71
N CYS A 50 12.41 7.32 29.30
CA CYS A 50 11.07 7.10 28.75
C CYS A 50 11.00 7.61 27.31
N PRO A 51 10.41 6.86 26.36
CA PRO A 51 10.26 7.30 24.98
C PRO A 51 9.35 8.53 24.91
N ALA A 52 9.88 9.61 24.36
CA ALA A 52 9.19 10.90 24.28
C ALA A 52 8.63 11.16 22.89
N VAL A 53 9.51 11.01 21.88
CA VAL A 53 9.27 11.38 20.49
C VAL A 53 9.83 10.29 19.59
N SER A 54 9.02 9.79 18.65
CA SER A 54 9.50 8.96 17.55
C SER A 54 9.83 9.84 16.35
N VAL A 55 10.92 9.50 15.68
CA VAL A 55 11.47 10.23 14.53
C VAL A 55 11.70 9.24 13.42
N TRP A 56 11.21 9.58 12.23
CA TRP A 56 11.32 8.76 11.02
C TRP A 56 11.89 9.61 9.88
N GLY A 57 12.86 9.05 9.16
CA GLY A 57 13.50 9.69 8.01
C GLY A 57 15.02 9.91 8.18
N PRO A 58 15.64 10.73 7.31
CA PRO A 58 14.98 11.51 6.26
C PRO A 58 14.44 10.64 5.12
N TYR A 59 13.25 10.94 4.61
CA TYR A 59 12.68 10.30 3.42
C TYR A 59 12.76 11.23 2.22
N SER A 60 13.10 10.70 1.04
CA SER A 60 13.11 11.48 -0.19
C SER A 60 11.68 11.90 -0.54
N VAL A 61 11.49 13.16 -0.91
CA VAL A 61 10.20 13.71 -1.35
C VAL A 61 10.34 14.53 -2.61
N GLU A 62 9.27 14.59 -3.38
CA GLU A 62 9.09 15.50 -4.50
C GLU A 62 8.12 16.63 -4.09
N PRO A 63 8.05 17.74 -4.84
CA PRO A 63 7.15 18.86 -4.51
C PRO A 63 5.68 18.45 -4.33
N GLU A 64 5.20 17.46 -5.08
CA GLU A 64 3.82 16.95 -4.98
C GLU A 64 3.51 16.23 -3.65
N ASP A 65 4.52 15.76 -2.92
CA ASP A 65 4.35 15.11 -1.60
C ASP A 65 4.26 16.13 -0.46
N VAL A 66 4.49 17.41 -0.76
CA VAL A 66 4.71 18.46 0.21
C VAL A 66 3.55 19.45 0.16
N GLU A 67 3.14 19.95 1.34
CA GLU A 67 2.07 20.93 1.43
C GLU A 67 2.41 22.23 0.70
N GLU A 68 1.44 22.81 -0.01
CA GLU A 68 1.66 24.01 -0.85
C GLU A 68 2.30 25.16 -0.05
N CYS A 69 1.84 25.39 1.18
CA CYS A 69 2.42 26.41 2.05
C CYS A 69 3.90 26.15 2.36
N VAL A 70 4.32 24.89 2.44
CA VAL A 70 5.74 24.51 2.61
C VAL A 70 6.52 24.79 1.34
N LEU A 71 5.95 24.56 0.16
CA LEU A 71 6.58 24.90 -1.14
C LEU A 71 6.83 26.40 -1.30
N GLU A 72 6.00 27.25 -0.69
CA GLU A 72 6.22 28.71 -0.67
C GLU A 72 7.47 29.13 0.12
N VAL A 73 7.91 28.29 1.07
CA VAL A 73 9.03 28.57 1.98
C VAL A 73 10.29 27.80 1.60
N VAL A 74 10.12 26.56 1.15
CA VAL A 74 11.19 25.64 0.77
C VAL A 74 11.15 25.48 -0.74
N SER A 75 11.99 26.21 -1.46
CA SER A 75 11.96 26.31 -2.92
C SER A 75 12.34 25.02 -3.66
N SER A 76 13.03 24.09 -2.99
CA SER A 76 13.40 22.78 -3.55
C SER A 76 13.34 21.74 -2.43
N PRO A 77 12.15 21.32 -2.00
CA PRO A 77 12.04 20.28 -0.97
C PRO A 77 12.58 18.97 -1.55
N LYS A 78 13.39 18.25 -0.78
CA LYS A 78 13.98 16.98 -1.21
C LYS A 78 13.86 15.90 -0.14
N TRP A 79 13.75 16.31 1.11
CA TRP A 79 13.73 15.39 2.24
C TRP A 79 12.62 15.78 3.21
N VAL A 80 11.98 14.78 3.83
CA VAL A 80 11.05 14.98 4.94
C VAL A 80 11.44 14.11 6.12
N TRP A 81 11.33 14.69 7.31
CA TRP A 81 11.33 13.98 8.58
C TRP A 81 9.91 13.96 9.11
N GLN A 82 9.46 12.80 9.57
CA GLN A 82 8.19 12.66 10.28
C GLN A 82 8.47 12.50 11.78
N ILE A 83 7.88 13.35 12.60
CA ILE A 83 8.08 13.42 14.04
C ILE A 83 6.73 13.20 14.71
N ASN A 84 6.62 12.17 15.55
CA ASN A 84 5.38 11.87 16.27
C ASN A 84 5.59 11.90 17.78
N VAL A 85 4.57 12.42 18.46
CA VAL A 85 4.42 12.36 19.91
C VAL A 85 3.23 11.45 20.19
N SER A 86 3.51 10.29 20.75
CA SER A 86 2.48 9.30 21.06
C SER A 86 1.64 9.70 22.27
N MET A 87 0.43 9.16 22.34
CA MET A 87 -0.43 9.37 23.50
C MET A 87 0.19 8.69 24.73
N GLY A 88 0.40 9.46 25.80
CA GLY A 88 1.06 8.99 27.02
C GLY A 88 2.56 9.31 27.09
N SER A 89 3.12 9.95 26.06
CA SER A 89 4.45 10.56 26.16
C SER A 89 4.49 11.61 27.29
N PRO A 90 5.65 11.88 27.91
CA PRO A 90 5.72 12.84 29.01
C PRO A 90 5.35 14.28 28.57
N ASP A 91 4.89 15.11 29.51
CA ASP A 91 4.24 16.40 29.24
C ASP A 91 5.02 17.37 28.34
N ASN A 92 6.35 17.37 28.41
CA ASN A 92 7.23 18.24 27.62
C ASN A 92 7.62 17.67 26.24
N SER A 93 7.10 16.51 25.86
CA SER A 93 7.46 15.86 24.58
C SER A 93 7.04 16.66 23.36
N ILE A 94 5.91 17.38 23.44
CA ILE A 94 5.41 18.23 22.35
C ILE A 94 6.38 19.38 22.08
N ASP A 95 6.86 20.04 23.12
CA ASP A 95 7.82 21.13 22.99
C ASP A 95 9.15 20.62 22.41
N ILE A 96 9.63 19.47 22.87
CA ILE A 96 10.84 18.83 22.34
C ILE A 96 10.68 18.45 20.87
N ALA A 97 9.53 17.92 20.47
CA ALA A 97 9.24 17.60 19.08
C ALA A 97 9.25 18.88 18.20
N LYS A 98 8.61 19.96 18.66
CA LYS A 98 8.62 21.25 17.94
C LYS A 98 10.03 21.84 17.86
N GLU A 99 10.81 21.75 18.93
CA GLU A 99 12.21 22.19 18.95
C GLU A 99 13.08 21.37 17.99
N LEU A 100 12.92 20.04 17.97
CA LEU A 100 13.59 19.17 17.01
C LEU A 100 13.23 19.56 15.58
N CYS A 101 11.95 19.77 15.28
CA CYS A 101 11.53 20.19 13.95
C CYS A 101 12.19 21.51 13.53
N CYS A 102 12.22 22.50 14.43
CA CYS A 102 12.91 23.77 14.17
C CYS A 102 14.42 23.57 13.95
N PHE A 103 15.04 22.68 14.73
CA PHE A 103 16.45 22.36 14.62
C PHE A 103 16.78 21.74 13.26
N LEU A 104 16.02 20.71 12.86
CA LEU A 104 16.15 20.04 11.56
C LEU A 104 15.90 21.02 10.41
N ALA A 105 14.84 21.81 10.47
CA ALA A 105 14.50 22.80 9.46
C ALA A 105 15.62 23.84 9.31
N LYS A 106 16.19 24.32 10.42
CA LYS A 106 17.31 25.26 10.39
C LYS A 106 18.57 24.64 9.77
N LYS A 107 18.90 23.40 10.13
CA LYS A 107 20.08 22.69 9.63
C LYS A 107 19.96 22.33 8.15
N GLY A 108 18.78 21.92 7.70
CA GLY A 108 18.54 21.43 6.34
C GLY A 108 17.96 22.47 5.38
N LYS A 109 17.95 23.76 5.75
CA LYS A 109 17.34 24.86 4.98
C LYS A 109 15.89 24.55 4.57
N GLY A 110 15.08 24.29 5.59
CA GLY A 110 13.74 23.75 5.46
C GLY A 110 12.68 24.49 6.26
N ALA A 111 11.52 23.86 6.40
CA ALA A 111 10.40 24.32 7.20
C ALA A 111 9.85 23.20 8.08
N ALA A 112 9.32 23.58 9.24
CA ALA A 112 8.59 22.72 10.17
C ALA A 112 7.09 23.00 10.08
N TYR A 113 6.31 21.94 9.93
CA TYR A 113 4.90 21.96 9.65
C TYR A 113 4.12 21.15 10.69
N ASP A 114 3.03 21.72 11.20
CA ASP A 114 2.12 21.11 12.16
C ASP A 114 0.93 20.53 11.40
N LEU A 115 0.78 19.19 11.38
CA LEU A 115 -0.28 18.53 10.62
C LEU A 115 -1.66 18.74 11.24
N GLN A 116 -1.73 19.02 12.55
CA GLN A 116 -3.01 19.21 13.24
C GLN A 116 -3.56 20.61 12.96
N GLU A 117 -2.68 21.61 12.97
CA GLU A 117 -3.05 22.99 12.69
C GLU A 117 -3.01 23.34 11.20
N GLY A 118 -2.38 22.50 10.38
CA GLY A 118 -2.24 22.69 8.94
C GLY A 118 -1.38 23.91 8.59
N LYS A 119 -0.31 24.16 9.36
CA LYS A 119 0.49 25.37 9.21
C LYS A 119 1.98 25.17 9.47
N ILE A 120 2.78 25.98 8.78
CA ILE A 120 4.20 26.14 9.10
C ILE A 120 4.34 26.88 10.43
N PHE A 121 5.17 26.36 11.34
CA PHE A 121 5.54 27.04 12.58
C PHE A 121 7.02 27.46 12.64
N PHE A 122 7.83 27.00 11.68
CA PHE A 122 9.20 27.45 11.45
C PHE A 122 9.60 27.33 9.97
N PRO A 123 10.35 28.27 9.36
CA PRO A 123 10.74 29.57 9.90
C PRO A 123 9.51 30.40 10.27
N ARG A 124 9.69 31.44 11.09
CA ARG A 124 8.66 32.45 11.35
C ARG A 124 9.04 33.74 10.62
N PRO A 125 8.91 33.83 9.28
CA PRO A 125 9.25 35.07 8.59
C PRO A 125 8.36 36.21 9.12
N SER A 126 8.93 37.41 9.28
CA SER A 126 8.17 38.59 9.73
C SER A 126 7.01 38.94 8.79
N TRP A 127 7.12 38.62 7.50
CA TRP A 127 6.07 38.79 6.50
C TRP A 127 4.94 37.75 6.58
N PHE A 128 5.13 36.61 7.27
CA PHE A 128 4.05 35.64 7.54
C PHE A 128 2.96 36.22 8.45
N SER A 129 3.20 37.33 9.16
CA SER A 129 2.15 38.04 9.89
C SER A 129 1.15 38.76 8.96
N PHE A 130 1.54 39.07 7.72
CA PHE A 130 0.65 39.61 6.68
C PHE A 130 -0.17 38.52 5.99
N PHE A 131 0.35 37.29 5.98
CA PHE A 131 -0.45 36.11 5.74
C PHE A 131 -1.27 35.86 7.00
N ARG A 132 -2.38 36.60 7.15
CA ARG A 132 -3.50 36.08 7.93
C ARG A 132 -3.62 34.61 7.55
N PRO A 133 -3.68 33.66 8.51
CA PRO A 133 -4.06 32.31 8.15
C PRO A 133 -5.30 32.51 7.31
N ALA A 134 -5.26 32.09 6.05
CA ALA A 134 -6.49 31.95 5.30
C ALA A 134 -7.32 31.10 6.25
N LYS A 135 -8.31 31.70 6.93
CA LYS A 135 -9.31 30.96 7.68
C LYS A 135 -9.70 29.89 6.70
N ARG A 136 -9.37 28.64 7.01
CA ARG A 136 -9.58 27.48 6.16
C ARG A 136 -10.68 27.77 5.11
N LYS A 137 -10.30 28.27 3.94
CA LYS A 137 -10.33 27.38 2.81
C LYS A 137 -9.06 26.59 3.08
N ILE A 138 -9.11 25.46 3.81
CA ILE A 138 -9.23 24.18 3.10
C ILE A 138 -9.37 24.56 1.64
N VAL A 139 -8.25 24.73 0.94
CA VAL A 139 -8.29 24.35 -0.46
C VAL A 139 -8.87 22.95 -0.33
N ASP A 140 -10.19 22.85 -0.49
CA ASP A 140 -10.93 21.60 -0.42
C ASP A 140 -10.23 20.84 -1.52
N VAL A 141 -9.17 20.10 -1.17
CA VAL A 141 -8.57 19.13 -2.06
C VAL A 141 -9.77 18.29 -2.35
N PRO A 142 -10.33 18.38 -3.57
CA PRO A 142 -11.68 17.91 -3.78
C PRO A 142 -11.64 16.43 -3.44
N GLU A 143 -12.34 16.06 -2.38
CA GLU A 143 -12.50 14.66 -2.04
C GLU A 143 -13.38 14.09 -3.15
N ILE A 144 -12.76 13.32 -4.03
CA ILE A 144 -13.47 12.69 -5.12
C ILE A 144 -13.89 11.33 -4.59
N LYS A 145 -15.21 11.14 -4.48
CA LYS A 145 -15.77 9.80 -4.31
C LYS A 145 -15.72 9.07 -5.66
N LEU A 146 -15.16 7.88 -5.67
CA LEU A 146 -15.07 7.04 -6.86
C LEU A 146 -15.35 5.58 -6.54
N ASN A 147 -15.60 4.83 -7.61
CA ASN A 147 -15.54 3.38 -7.59
C ASN A 147 -14.15 2.96 -8.07
N LEU A 148 -13.58 1.92 -7.46
CA LEU A 148 -12.32 1.33 -7.88
C LEU A 148 -12.62 0.03 -8.62
N VAL A 149 -11.95 -0.19 -9.74
CA VAL A 149 -11.87 -1.52 -10.37
C VAL A 149 -10.57 -2.15 -9.85
N GLU A 150 -10.70 -3.10 -8.93
CA GLU A 150 -9.58 -3.73 -8.24
C GLU A 150 -9.30 -5.09 -8.88
N LEU A 151 -8.03 -5.36 -9.20
CA LEU A 151 -7.54 -6.66 -9.62
C LEU A 151 -6.68 -7.21 -8.49
N GLU A 152 -6.93 -8.44 -8.08
CA GLU A 152 -6.15 -9.11 -7.02
C GLU A 152 -5.79 -10.53 -7.45
N PHE A 153 -4.51 -10.86 -7.35
CA PHE A 153 -3.95 -12.16 -7.73
C PHE A 153 -3.25 -12.79 -6.54
N PHE A 154 -3.44 -14.10 -6.38
CA PHE A 154 -2.84 -14.89 -5.32
C PHE A 154 -1.87 -15.89 -5.92
N LEU A 155 -0.63 -15.85 -5.43
CA LEU A 155 0.46 -16.67 -5.94
C LEU A 155 0.86 -17.72 -4.88
N PRO A 156 1.21 -18.95 -5.29
CA PRO A 156 1.74 -19.98 -4.39
C PRO A 156 2.94 -19.50 -3.58
N PHE A 157 3.17 -20.06 -2.39
CA PHE A 157 4.30 -19.64 -1.57
C PHE A 157 5.64 -19.87 -2.29
N SER A 158 5.74 -20.99 -3.02
CA SER A 158 6.94 -21.40 -3.76
C SER A 158 7.19 -20.64 -5.06
N SER A 159 6.19 -19.92 -5.60
CA SER A 159 6.27 -19.39 -6.97
C SER A 159 6.89 -18.00 -7.06
N ALA A 160 6.74 -17.16 -6.02
CA ALA A 160 7.27 -15.81 -6.05
C ALA A 160 8.79 -15.81 -5.86
N LYS A 161 9.50 -15.23 -6.84
CA LYS A 161 10.96 -15.07 -6.88
C LYS A 161 11.30 -13.66 -7.34
N ALA A 162 12.59 -13.35 -7.45
CA ALA A 162 13.04 -12.06 -7.97
C ALA A 162 12.55 -11.84 -9.42
N GLU A 163 12.52 -12.90 -10.22
CA GLU A 163 12.08 -12.88 -11.62
C GLU A 163 10.58 -12.56 -11.73
N THR A 164 9.78 -12.89 -10.72
CA THR A 164 8.34 -12.54 -10.68
C THR A 164 8.13 -11.03 -10.72
N ALA A 165 9.03 -10.24 -10.13
CA ALA A 165 8.96 -8.79 -10.17
C ALA A 165 9.21 -8.25 -11.58
N GLN A 166 10.19 -8.83 -12.28
CA GLN A 166 10.49 -8.45 -13.67
C GLN A 166 9.32 -8.84 -14.59
N GLU A 167 8.81 -10.06 -14.42
CA GLU A 167 7.66 -10.55 -15.18
C GLU A 167 6.43 -9.66 -14.98
N LEU A 168 6.17 -9.22 -13.75
CA LEU A 168 5.11 -8.23 -13.46
C LEU A 168 5.32 -6.94 -14.26
N LEU A 169 6.52 -6.34 -14.22
CA LEU A 169 6.80 -5.10 -14.95
C LEU A 169 6.65 -5.27 -16.47
N ASP A 170 7.08 -6.41 -17.00
CA ASP A 170 6.99 -6.69 -18.44
C ASP A 170 5.53 -6.86 -18.87
N ILE A 171 4.71 -7.57 -18.10
CA ILE A 171 3.26 -7.68 -18.33
C ILE A 171 2.60 -6.29 -18.28
N LEU A 172 2.93 -5.46 -17.28
CA LEU A 172 2.36 -4.12 -17.16
C LEU A 172 2.73 -3.26 -18.38
N ARG A 173 3.99 -3.29 -18.83
CA ARG A 173 4.41 -2.53 -20.03
C ARG A 173 3.74 -3.00 -21.30
N GLU A 174 3.54 -4.31 -21.43
CA GLU A 174 2.96 -4.89 -22.63
C GLU A 174 1.46 -4.61 -22.74
N TYR A 175 0.72 -4.80 -21.65
CA TYR A 175 -0.75 -4.76 -21.68
C TYR A 175 -1.34 -3.44 -21.16
N CYS A 176 -0.71 -2.77 -20.21
CA CYS A 176 -1.22 -1.51 -19.67
C CYS A 176 -0.09 -0.61 -19.14
N PRO A 177 0.62 0.12 -20.02
CA PRO A 177 1.75 0.96 -19.63
C PRO A 177 1.44 1.96 -18.51
N ALA A 178 0.18 2.40 -18.41
CA ALA A 178 -0.29 3.28 -17.36
C ALA A 178 -0.21 2.64 -15.95
N ALA A 179 -0.35 1.32 -15.85
CA ALA A 179 -0.25 0.56 -14.61
C ALA A 179 1.20 0.28 -14.16
N VAL A 180 2.20 0.62 -14.97
CA VAL A 180 3.61 0.51 -14.59
C VAL A 180 3.89 1.43 -13.40
N PRO A 181 4.55 0.94 -12.33
CA PRO A 181 4.89 1.75 -11.16
C PRO A 181 5.64 3.02 -11.55
N THR A 182 5.20 4.17 -11.05
CA THR A 182 5.93 5.44 -11.19
C THR A 182 6.79 5.71 -9.97
N ARG A 183 6.22 5.48 -8.78
CA ARG A 183 6.88 5.60 -7.47
C ARG A 183 6.46 4.45 -6.58
N PHE A 184 7.37 3.98 -5.73
CA PHE A 184 7.12 2.81 -4.88
C PHE A 184 7.93 2.84 -3.58
N GLY A 185 7.45 2.13 -2.56
CA GLY A 185 8.09 2.09 -1.25
C GLY A 185 7.26 1.35 -0.21
N LEU A 186 7.81 1.26 1.01
CA LEU A 186 7.17 0.56 2.14
C LEU A 186 6.03 1.37 2.78
N PHE A 187 6.10 2.70 2.67
CA PHE A 187 5.15 3.64 3.24
C PHE A 187 5.22 4.96 2.46
N GLU A 188 4.16 5.77 2.56
CA GLU A 188 4.13 7.10 1.96
C GLU A 188 4.94 8.10 2.82
N PRO A 189 5.67 9.05 2.18
CA PRO A 189 5.87 9.19 0.75
C PRO A 189 6.82 8.12 0.19
N TYR A 190 6.53 7.61 -1.00
CA TYR A 190 7.31 6.54 -1.62
C TYR A 190 8.71 7.02 -2.03
N SER A 191 9.72 6.43 -1.40
CA SER A 191 11.14 6.82 -1.53
C SER A 191 11.79 6.48 -2.87
N TYR A 192 11.22 5.57 -3.66
CA TYR A 192 11.81 5.13 -4.93
C TYR A 192 10.97 5.56 -6.13
N ARG A 193 11.66 5.72 -7.27
CA ARG A 193 11.07 6.02 -8.57
C ARG A 193 11.50 4.98 -9.59
N LEU A 194 10.58 4.51 -10.42
CA LEU A 194 10.92 3.66 -11.55
C LEU A 194 11.35 4.57 -12.71
N LEU A 195 12.64 4.53 -13.05
CA LEU A 195 13.17 5.30 -14.19
C LEU A 195 13.14 4.43 -15.45
N PRO A 196 12.89 5.00 -16.64
CA PRO A 196 12.95 4.26 -17.89
C PRO A 196 14.28 3.49 -18.04
N GLY A 197 14.21 2.18 -18.26
CA GLY A 197 15.39 1.31 -18.41
C GLY A 197 16.10 0.94 -17.10
N SER A 198 15.52 1.26 -15.94
CA SER A 198 16.12 0.96 -14.63
C SER A 198 15.10 0.30 -13.69
N ASP A 199 14.95 -1.01 -13.84
CA ASP A 199 14.01 -1.83 -13.05
C ASP A 199 14.60 -2.28 -11.72
N LYS A 200 15.94 -2.23 -11.62
CA LYS A 200 16.71 -2.78 -10.50
C LYS A 200 16.21 -2.32 -9.12
N PRO A 201 15.91 -1.03 -8.88
CA PRO A 201 15.42 -0.60 -7.56
C PRO A 201 14.09 -1.26 -7.17
N PHE A 202 13.21 -1.54 -8.14
CA PHE A 202 11.94 -2.23 -7.89
C PHE A 202 12.15 -3.71 -7.60
N THR A 203 12.99 -4.38 -8.40
CA THR A 203 13.31 -5.80 -8.18
C THR A 203 14.11 -6.04 -6.89
N ASP A 204 14.98 -5.09 -6.51
CA ASP A 204 15.74 -5.14 -5.26
C ASP A 204 14.80 -4.99 -4.06
N LEU A 205 13.85 -4.05 -4.09
CA LEU A 205 12.84 -3.91 -3.05
C LEU A 205 11.95 -5.17 -2.95
N TRP A 206 11.49 -5.68 -4.09
CA TRP A 206 10.72 -6.93 -4.14
C TRP A 206 11.48 -8.07 -3.49
N THR A 207 12.76 -8.26 -3.86
CA THR A 207 13.59 -9.34 -3.31
C THR A 207 13.82 -9.16 -1.81
N SER A 208 14.09 -7.93 -1.37
CA SER A 208 14.22 -7.59 0.05
C SER A 208 12.97 -7.97 0.84
N GLU A 209 11.79 -7.51 0.41
CA GLU A 209 10.53 -7.79 1.11
C GLU A 209 10.13 -9.27 1.04
N LEU A 210 10.37 -9.92 -0.09
CA LEU A 210 10.16 -11.36 -0.26
C LEU A 210 11.06 -12.16 0.70
N SER A 211 12.28 -11.68 0.99
CA SER A 211 13.25 -12.39 1.82
C SER A 211 12.98 -12.32 3.32
N LYS A 212 12.13 -11.38 3.79
CA LYS A 212 11.84 -11.19 5.21
C LYS A 212 11.14 -12.39 5.83
N ASP A 213 11.51 -12.70 7.07
CA ASP A 213 10.87 -13.77 7.83
C ASP A 213 9.40 -13.43 8.15
N CYS A 214 9.15 -12.21 8.58
CA CYS A 214 7.80 -11.68 8.72
C CYS A 214 7.28 -11.24 7.33
N ALA A 215 5.99 -11.45 7.06
CA ALA A 215 5.39 -11.07 5.78
C ALA A 215 5.71 -9.60 5.43
N GLY A 216 6.52 -9.43 4.38
CA GLY A 216 6.85 -8.13 3.80
C GLY A 216 5.70 -7.60 2.93
N MET A 217 5.71 -6.30 2.70
CA MET A 217 4.78 -5.66 1.76
C MET A 217 5.37 -4.35 1.27
N PHE A 218 4.95 -3.94 0.07
CA PHE A 218 5.23 -2.59 -0.41
C PHE A 218 4.15 -2.15 -1.40
N PHE A 219 4.11 -0.83 -1.64
CA PHE A 219 3.07 -0.16 -2.40
C PHE A 219 3.69 0.66 -3.53
N TRP A 220 2.89 0.98 -4.54
CA TRP A 220 3.29 1.88 -5.60
C TRP A 220 2.14 2.73 -6.13
N ASN A 221 2.50 3.91 -6.63
CA ASN A 221 1.64 4.73 -7.48
C ASN A 221 1.85 4.35 -8.94
N ALA A 222 0.80 4.54 -9.74
CA ALA A 222 0.82 4.36 -11.18
C ALA A 222 0.27 5.62 -11.87
N SER A 223 0.12 5.56 -13.20
CA SER A 223 -0.49 6.64 -13.97
C SER A 223 -1.93 6.31 -14.32
N SER A 224 -2.80 7.33 -14.29
CA SER A 224 -4.20 7.18 -14.74
C SER A 224 -4.28 6.46 -16.09
N PRO A 225 -5.16 5.45 -16.25
CA PRO A 225 -6.28 5.11 -15.36
C PRO A 225 -5.94 4.19 -14.17
N CYS A 226 -4.71 3.67 -14.07
CA CYS A 226 -4.28 2.92 -12.90
C CYS A 226 -3.78 3.89 -11.81
N LEU A 227 -4.35 3.82 -10.62
CA LEU A 227 -4.02 4.74 -9.54
C LEU A 227 -2.85 4.22 -8.69
N SER A 228 -2.91 2.93 -8.33
CA SER A 228 -1.93 2.32 -7.44
C SER A 228 -1.89 0.80 -7.56
N GLY A 229 -0.91 0.20 -6.89
CA GLY A 229 -0.91 -1.22 -6.59
C GLY A 229 -0.08 -1.54 -5.35
N PHE A 230 -0.13 -2.80 -4.94
CA PHE A 230 0.70 -3.29 -3.84
C PHE A 230 0.98 -4.78 -3.97
N ALA A 231 2.04 -5.22 -3.30
CA ALA A 231 2.39 -6.61 -3.13
C ALA A 231 2.47 -6.95 -1.64
N ILE A 232 1.92 -8.11 -1.25
CA ILE A 232 2.07 -8.70 0.08
C ILE A 232 2.73 -10.05 -0.09
N PHE A 233 3.78 -10.30 0.67
CA PHE A 233 4.48 -11.57 0.67
C PHE A 233 4.02 -12.45 1.84
N ALA A 234 4.18 -13.76 1.69
CA ALA A 234 3.82 -14.71 2.74
C ALA A 234 4.71 -14.56 4.00
N ASP A 235 4.16 -14.89 5.16
CA ASP A 235 4.93 -15.05 6.39
C ASP A 235 5.77 -16.33 6.33
N ARG A 236 7.08 -16.23 6.56
CA ARG A 236 8.02 -17.35 6.45
C ARG A 236 8.34 -17.99 7.80
N ARG A 237 8.07 -17.30 8.91
CA ARG A 237 8.32 -17.80 10.27
C ARG A 237 7.69 -19.18 10.47
N GLU A 238 8.33 -20.03 11.28
CA GLU A 238 7.73 -21.30 11.69
C GLU A 238 6.36 -21.05 12.31
N GLU A 239 5.42 -21.96 12.06
CA GLU A 239 4.04 -21.82 12.51
C GLU A 239 4.00 -21.49 14.00
N LEU A 240 3.42 -20.34 14.36
CA LEU A 240 3.08 -20.05 15.74
C LEU A 240 2.20 -21.21 16.21
N LYS A 241 2.48 -21.78 17.40
CA LYS A 241 1.81 -22.98 17.98
C LYS A 241 0.28 -23.03 17.95
N ASN A 242 -0.39 -21.96 17.52
CA ASN A 242 -1.84 -21.79 17.43
C ASN A 242 -2.34 -21.48 16.00
N TYR A 243 -1.53 -21.64 14.94
CA TYR A 243 -2.01 -21.54 13.56
C TYR A 243 -2.67 -22.87 13.13
N PRO A 244 -3.95 -22.87 12.74
CA PRO A 244 -4.58 -24.00 12.06
C PRO A 244 -3.74 -24.50 10.88
N SER A 245 -3.51 -25.82 10.83
CA SER A 245 -2.81 -26.50 9.73
C SER A 245 -3.51 -26.38 8.37
N THR A 246 -4.70 -25.79 8.34
CA THR A 246 -5.53 -25.53 7.17
C THR A 246 -5.25 -24.16 6.53
N TYR A 247 -4.28 -23.38 7.00
CA TYR A 247 -3.92 -22.11 6.38
C TYR A 247 -2.81 -22.31 5.34
N ALA A 248 -3.09 -22.03 4.07
CA ALA A 248 -2.02 -21.99 3.07
C ALA A 248 -1.33 -20.62 3.07
N ARG A 249 -0.01 -20.62 2.95
CA ARG A 249 0.76 -19.38 2.74
C ARG A 249 0.53 -18.89 1.32
N ARG A 250 0.47 -17.57 1.13
CA ARG A 250 0.31 -16.98 -0.20
C ARG A 250 1.04 -15.66 -0.31
N HIS A 251 1.41 -15.31 -1.53
CA HIS A 251 1.70 -13.93 -1.91
C HIS A 251 0.45 -13.33 -2.56
N SER A 252 0.30 -12.02 -2.54
CA SER A 252 -0.75 -11.35 -3.31
C SER A 252 -0.23 -10.09 -4.00
N ILE A 253 -0.76 -9.84 -5.19
CA ILE A 253 -0.53 -8.62 -5.96
C ILE A 253 -1.88 -7.99 -6.21
N LYS A 254 -1.98 -6.67 -6.02
CA LYS A 254 -3.20 -5.92 -6.28
C LYS A 254 -2.93 -4.67 -7.10
N LEU A 255 -3.83 -4.37 -8.02
CA LEU A 255 -3.88 -3.13 -8.81
C LEU A 255 -5.24 -2.46 -8.63
N SER A 256 -5.25 -1.13 -8.60
CA SER A 256 -6.45 -0.33 -8.39
C SER A 256 -6.61 0.68 -9.52
N PHE A 257 -7.69 0.57 -10.29
CA PHE A 257 -8.03 1.48 -11.38
C PHE A 257 -9.17 2.42 -10.99
N ASP A 258 -9.14 3.65 -11.55
CA ASP A 258 -10.24 4.59 -11.43
C ASP A 258 -11.45 4.12 -12.25
N GLY A 259 -12.54 3.77 -11.57
CA GLY A 259 -13.76 3.30 -12.21
C GLY A 259 -14.39 4.30 -13.18
N ARG A 260 -14.16 5.62 -13.00
CA ARG A 260 -14.68 6.65 -13.89
C ARG A 260 -14.03 6.62 -15.28
N ALA A 261 -12.82 6.07 -15.38
CA ALA A 261 -12.14 5.94 -16.66
C ALA A 261 -12.84 4.93 -17.59
N PHE A 262 -13.55 3.94 -17.04
CA PHE A 262 -14.29 2.95 -17.82
C PHE A 262 -15.59 3.52 -18.42
N GLU A 263 -16.12 4.62 -17.87
CA GLU A 263 -17.29 5.31 -18.45
C GLU A 263 -16.91 6.11 -19.69
N SER A 264 -15.65 6.54 -19.80
CA SER A 264 -15.18 7.43 -20.88
C SER A 264 -14.32 6.72 -21.92
N ASP A 265 -13.72 5.58 -21.60
CA ASP A 265 -12.91 4.77 -22.51
C ASP A 265 -13.46 3.35 -22.67
N SER A 266 -14.17 3.12 -23.77
CA SER A 266 -14.75 1.81 -24.11
C SER A 266 -13.69 0.72 -24.37
N GLN A 267 -12.43 1.08 -24.61
CA GLN A 267 -11.36 0.08 -24.83
C GLN A 267 -10.72 -0.38 -23.52
N LEU A 268 -10.77 0.44 -22.46
CA LEU A 268 -10.12 0.15 -21.19
C LEU A 268 -10.59 -1.18 -20.56
N ALA A 269 -11.87 -1.53 -20.71
CA ALA A 269 -12.39 -2.81 -20.23
C ALA A 269 -11.68 -4.00 -20.89
N ASN A 270 -11.42 -3.94 -22.20
CA ASN A 270 -10.69 -4.98 -22.91
C ASN A 270 -9.21 -5.00 -22.50
N THR A 271 -8.58 -3.83 -22.38
CA THR A 271 -7.20 -3.71 -21.89
C THR A 271 -7.03 -4.37 -20.51
N VAL A 272 -7.97 -4.12 -19.60
CA VAL A 272 -7.97 -4.72 -18.25
C VAL A 272 -8.24 -6.22 -18.30
N LEU A 273 -9.11 -6.69 -19.19
CA LEU A 273 -9.37 -8.11 -19.39
C LEU A 273 -8.11 -8.85 -19.88
N GLU A 274 -7.42 -8.30 -20.88
CA GLU A 274 -6.18 -8.88 -21.40
C GLU A 274 -5.05 -8.84 -20.35
N LEU A 275 -4.89 -7.71 -19.66
CA LEU A 275 -3.97 -7.58 -18.53
C LEU A 275 -4.27 -8.61 -17.45
N PHE A 276 -5.54 -8.79 -17.10
CA PHE A 276 -5.96 -9.74 -16.07
C PHE A 276 -5.57 -11.18 -16.44
N GLY A 277 -5.89 -11.59 -17.67
CA GLY A 277 -5.52 -12.91 -18.18
C GLY A 277 -4.00 -13.11 -18.24
N ALA A 278 -3.25 -12.09 -18.66
CA ALA A 278 -1.79 -12.14 -18.72
C ALA A 278 -1.16 -12.29 -17.33
N LEU A 279 -1.57 -11.46 -16.36
CA LEU A 279 -1.12 -11.54 -14.97
C LEU A 279 -1.44 -12.91 -14.36
N ALA A 280 -2.67 -13.39 -14.53
CA ALA A 280 -3.11 -14.67 -14.00
C ALA A 280 -2.23 -15.83 -14.50
N LYS A 281 -1.98 -15.90 -15.81
CA LYS A 281 -1.26 -17.00 -16.45
C LYS A 281 0.25 -16.90 -16.24
N ARG A 282 0.85 -15.75 -16.53
CA ARG A 282 2.30 -15.57 -16.56
C ARG A 282 2.92 -15.50 -15.16
N LEU A 283 2.17 -15.01 -14.18
CA LEU A 283 2.61 -15.06 -12.77
C LEU A 283 2.24 -16.38 -12.08
N ASN A 284 1.61 -17.32 -12.81
CA ASN A 284 1.14 -18.61 -12.29
C ASN A 284 0.24 -18.45 -11.05
N ALA A 285 -0.75 -17.55 -11.14
CA ALA A 285 -1.70 -17.31 -10.07
C ALA A 285 -2.63 -18.53 -9.90
N PHE A 286 -2.78 -19.01 -8.67
CA PHE A 286 -3.73 -20.10 -8.37
C PHE A 286 -5.16 -19.57 -8.26
N TYR A 287 -5.31 -18.28 -7.97
CA TYR A 287 -6.58 -17.59 -7.95
C TYR A 287 -6.39 -16.12 -8.31
N GLY A 288 -7.32 -15.55 -9.05
CA GLY A 288 -7.34 -14.13 -9.39
C GLY A 288 -8.77 -13.61 -9.48
N VAL A 289 -8.98 -12.35 -9.13
CA VAL A 289 -10.30 -11.71 -9.17
C VAL A 289 -10.20 -10.27 -9.63
N CYS A 290 -11.24 -9.82 -10.35
CA CYS A 290 -11.47 -8.41 -10.61
C CYS A 290 -12.87 -8.03 -10.14
N TYR A 291 -12.98 -6.96 -9.36
CA TYR A 291 -14.24 -6.52 -8.77
C TYR A 291 -14.30 -5.00 -8.62
N VAL A 292 -15.52 -4.47 -8.57
CA VAL A 292 -15.75 -3.03 -8.34
C VAL A 292 -15.97 -2.79 -6.85
N ARG A 293 -15.11 -1.97 -6.24
CA ARG A 293 -15.25 -1.51 -4.86
C ARG A 293 -15.75 -0.08 -4.83
N ARG A 294 -16.95 0.16 -4.28
CA ARG A 294 -17.59 1.47 -4.32
C ARG A 294 -17.20 2.37 -3.15
N HIS A 295 -17.37 3.68 -3.36
CA HIS A 295 -17.25 4.71 -2.33
C HIS A 295 -15.85 4.82 -1.70
N ALA A 296 -14.82 4.58 -2.50
CA ALA A 296 -13.47 4.99 -2.13
C ALA A 296 -13.33 6.51 -2.29
N LYS A 297 -12.35 7.10 -1.60
CA LYS A 297 -12.03 8.53 -1.67
C LYS A 297 -10.66 8.71 -2.33
N LEU A 298 -10.54 9.66 -3.24
CA LEU A 298 -9.26 10.08 -3.81
C LEU A 298 -8.94 11.50 -3.32
N ILE A 299 -7.79 11.65 -2.66
CA ILE A 299 -7.31 12.93 -2.11
C ILE A 299 -5.83 13.06 -2.52
N LYS A 300 -5.49 14.12 -3.27
CA LYS A 300 -4.12 14.36 -3.81
C LYS A 300 -3.46 13.12 -4.45
N ASN A 301 -4.24 12.32 -5.20
CA ASN A 301 -3.83 11.04 -5.82
C ASN A 301 -3.66 9.83 -4.89
N THR A 302 -3.88 9.97 -3.58
CA THR A 302 -3.89 8.83 -2.65
C THR A 302 -5.31 8.30 -2.49
N ILE A 303 -5.44 6.97 -2.55
CA ILE A 303 -6.70 6.26 -2.31
C ILE A 303 -6.92 6.07 -0.81
N PHE A 304 -8.06 6.54 -0.31
CA PHE A 304 -8.50 6.32 1.05
C PHE A 304 -9.71 5.38 1.07
N HIS A 305 -9.61 4.35 1.91
CA HIS A 305 -10.71 3.45 2.23
C HIS A 305 -11.25 3.80 3.61
N ASP A 306 -12.45 4.37 3.64
CA ASP A 306 -13.15 4.71 4.87
C ASP A 306 -13.91 3.49 5.38
N ILE A 307 -13.65 3.05 6.61
CA ILE A 307 -14.25 1.83 7.19
C ILE A 307 -15.78 1.91 7.20
N ASN A 308 -16.36 3.10 7.31
CA ASN A 308 -17.81 3.28 7.41
C ASN A 308 -18.48 3.57 6.07
N GLU A 309 -17.74 4.03 5.06
CA GLU A 309 -18.32 4.44 3.78
C GLU A 309 -17.91 3.54 2.61
N THR A 310 -16.65 3.10 2.58
CA THR A 310 -16.14 2.29 1.48
C THR A 310 -16.68 0.88 1.59
N GLU A 311 -17.23 0.36 0.49
CA GLU A 311 -17.78 -0.98 0.45
C GLU A 311 -16.71 -2.02 0.84
N GLY A 312 -17.04 -2.86 1.82
CA GLY A 312 -16.21 -3.98 2.23
C GLY A 312 -16.23 -5.06 1.15
N TYR A 313 -15.06 -5.39 0.63
CA TYR A 313 -14.89 -6.46 -0.35
C TYR A 313 -13.72 -7.35 0.08
N GLU A 314 -13.99 -8.26 1.02
CA GLU A 314 -12.97 -9.17 1.55
C GLU A 314 -12.82 -10.39 0.63
N ILE A 315 -11.74 -10.43 -0.13
CA ILE A 315 -11.33 -11.62 -0.88
C ILE A 315 -10.55 -12.57 0.04
N SER A 316 -9.51 -12.05 0.71
CA SER A 316 -8.69 -12.77 1.67
C SER A 316 -8.43 -11.88 2.88
N ALA A 317 -8.64 -12.42 4.09
CA ALA A 317 -8.28 -11.76 5.33
C ALA A 317 -6.94 -12.31 5.84
N GLY A 318 -6.00 -11.42 6.11
CA GLY A 318 -4.71 -11.76 6.71
C GLY A 318 -3.66 -12.27 5.70
N ARG A 319 -2.63 -12.94 6.24
CA ARG A 319 -1.42 -13.38 5.51
C ARG A 319 -1.54 -14.78 4.91
N CYS A 320 -2.68 -15.42 5.14
CA CYS A 320 -2.93 -16.80 4.73
C CYS A 320 -4.15 -16.89 3.83
N TRP A 321 -4.12 -17.87 2.95
CA TRP A 321 -5.23 -18.28 2.14
C TRP A 321 -6.16 -19.18 2.95
N THR A 322 -7.47 -18.94 2.83
CA THR A 322 -8.51 -19.59 3.64
C THR A 322 -9.61 -20.27 2.82
N GLY A 323 -9.47 -20.27 1.50
CA GLY A 323 -10.47 -20.76 0.56
C GLY A 323 -10.98 -19.69 -0.39
N LEU A 324 -11.80 -20.12 -1.35
CA LEU A 324 -12.43 -19.25 -2.34
C LEU A 324 -13.45 -18.34 -1.66
N PRO A 325 -13.47 -17.03 -1.97
CA PRO A 325 -14.52 -16.14 -1.51
C PRO A 325 -15.86 -16.52 -2.13
N THR A 326 -16.95 -16.26 -1.41
CA THR A 326 -18.32 -16.40 -1.92
C THR A 326 -18.84 -15.14 -2.59
N ASN A 327 -18.06 -14.06 -2.56
CA ASN A 327 -18.43 -12.77 -3.14
C ASN A 327 -18.35 -12.84 -4.67
N PRO A 328 -19.40 -12.42 -5.39
CA PRO A 328 -19.45 -12.51 -6.84
C PRO A 328 -18.56 -11.45 -7.48
N THR A 329 -17.60 -11.82 -8.33
CA THR A 329 -16.63 -10.90 -8.95
C THR A 329 -16.89 -10.73 -10.44
N TRP A 330 -16.45 -9.62 -11.05
CA TRP A 330 -16.60 -9.39 -12.49
C TRP A 330 -15.78 -10.38 -13.31
N LEU A 331 -14.49 -10.50 -12.97
CA LEU A 331 -13.58 -11.47 -13.55
C LEU A 331 -13.10 -12.42 -12.47
N THR A 332 -12.93 -13.70 -12.81
CA THR A 332 -12.38 -14.71 -11.91
C THR A 332 -11.46 -15.65 -12.66
N TRP A 333 -10.30 -15.92 -12.08
CA TRP A 333 -9.36 -16.93 -12.55
C TRP A 333 -9.24 -18.04 -11.52
N PHE A 334 -9.49 -19.28 -11.93
CA PHE A 334 -9.17 -20.48 -11.17
C PHE A 334 -7.96 -21.14 -11.80
N GLY A 335 -6.79 -20.96 -11.22
CA GLY A 335 -5.53 -21.46 -11.76
C GLY A 335 -5.22 -22.90 -11.36
N PRO A 336 -3.93 -23.28 -11.34
CA PRO A 336 -3.49 -24.59 -10.88
C PRO A 336 -4.01 -24.92 -9.48
N GLY A 337 -4.40 -26.17 -9.28
CA GLY A 337 -5.00 -26.66 -8.04
C GLY A 337 -6.49 -26.36 -7.89
N TYR A 338 -6.98 -25.18 -8.29
CA TYR A 338 -8.42 -24.88 -8.24
C TYR A 338 -9.19 -25.29 -9.49
N SER A 339 -8.61 -25.13 -10.67
CA SER A 339 -9.26 -25.40 -11.96
C SER A 339 -9.89 -26.80 -12.03
N GLU A 340 -9.15 -27.84 -11.65
CA GLU A 340 -9.66 -29.23 -11.62
C GLU A 340 -10.82 -29.41 -10.65
N LEU A 341 -10.77 -28.75 -9.49
CA LEU A 341 -11.79 -28.87 -8.44
C LEU A 341 -13.09 -28.15 -8.80
N VAL A 342 -13.00 -27.06 -9.58
CA VAL A 342 -14.19 -26.28 -9.99
C VAL A 342 -14.72 -26.68 -11.37
N ALA A 343 -13.93 -27.31 -12.23
CA ALA A 343 -14.33 -27.67 -13.59
C ALA A 343 -15.68 -28.43 -13.67
N PRO A 344 -15.95 -29.44 -12.81
CA PRO A 344 -17.23 -30.17 -12.84
C PRO A 344 -18.45 -29.30 -12.50
N HIS A 345 -18.24 -28.17 -11.82
CA HIS A 345 -19.29 -27.25 -11.38
C HIS A 345 -19.47 -26.06 -12.35
N LEU A 346 -18.56 -25.90 -13.30
CA LEU A 346 -18.54 -24.80 -14.27
C LEU A 346 -18.78 -25.26 -15.71
N SER A 347 -18.97 -26.56 -15.97
CA SER A 347 -19.08 -27.12 -17.32
C SER A 347 -20.19 -26.48 -18.17
N ASP A 348 -21.32 -26.12 -17.55
CA ASP A 348 -22.46 -25.48 -18.20
C ASP A 348 -22.58 -23.98 -17.88
N CYS A 349 -21.54 -23.38 -17.28
CA CYS A 349 -21.56 -21.99 -16.88
C CYS A 349 -21.29 -21.07 -18.08
N GLN A 350 -22.29 -20.27 -18.48
CA GLN A 350 -22.19 -19.31 -19.60
C GLN A 350 -21.12 -18.21 -19.42
N PHE A 351 -20.64 -18.03 -18.19
CA PHE A 351 -19.62 -17.02 -17.87
C PHE A 351 -18.20 -17.53 -18.10
N VAL A 352 -18.00 -18.84 -18.32
CA VAL A 352 -16.70 -19.41 -18.69
C VAL A 352 -16.31 -18.91 -20.08
N LYS A 353 -15.19 -18.18 -20.17
CA LYS A 353 -14.62 -17.69 -21.43
C LYS A 353 -13.46 -18.53 -21.91
N GLU A 354 -12.73 -19.13 -20.97
CA GLU A 354 -11.63 -20.02 -21.26
C GLU A 354 -11.61 -21.15 -20.24
N SER A 355 -11.35 -22.36 -20.73
CA SER A 355 -11.00 -23.52 -19.92
C SER A 355 -9.81 -24.19 -20.58
N SER A 356 -8.66 -24.12 -19.93
CA SER A 356 -7.40 -24.68 -20.42
C SER A 356 -6.66 -25.39 -19.29
N PRO A 357 -5.62 -26.19 -19.58
CA PRO A 357 -4.81 -26.81 -18.54
C PRO A 357 -4.15 -25.81 -17.57
N SER A 358 -4.02 -24.55 -17.98
CA SER A 358 -3.48 -23.49 -17.12
C SER A 358 -4.49 -22.94 -16.11
N GLY A 359 -5.79 -23.05 -16.41
CA GLY A 359 -6.85 -22.55 -15.54
C GLY A 359 -8.18 -22.32 -16.25
N ILE A 360 -9.17 -21.88 -15.46
CA ILE A 360 -10.52 -21.52 -15.92
C ILE A 360 -10.74 -20.03 -15.69
N PHE A 361 -11.14 -19.32 -16.74
CA PHE A 361 -11.44 -17.89 -16.71
C PHE A 361 -12.94 -17.64 -16.81
N LEU A 362 -13.50 -16.97 -15.80
CA LEU A 362 -14.87 -16.47 -15.79
C LEU A 362 -14.92 -14.96 -16.05
N GLN A 363 -15.91 -14.55 -16.83
CA GLN A 363 -16.28 -13.16 -17.07
C GLN A 363 -17.80 -13.01 -16.98
N MET A 364 -18.28 -12.32 -15.94
CA MET A 364 -19.71 -12.15 -15.65
C MET A 364 -20.41 -11.14 -16.58
N GLY A 365 -19.66 -10.27 -17.26
CA GLY A 365 -20.21 -9.27 -18.18
C GLY A 365 -19.13 -8.53 -19.00
N PRO A 366 -19.53 -7.69 -19.98
CA PRO A 366 -18.61 -7.01 -20.88
C PRO A 366 -17.83 -5.86 -20.23
N GLU A 367 -18.35 -5.28 -19.15
CA GLU A 367 -17.79 -4.12 -18.44
C GLU A 367 -17.64 -4.42 -16.94
N PRO A 368 -16.83 -3.63 -16.19
CA PRO A 368 -16.75 -3.78 -14.75
C PRO A 368 -18.12 -3.68 -14.07
N MET A 369 -18.52 -4.76 -13.41
CA MET A 369 -19.80 -4.84 -12.70
C MET A 369 -19.57 -4.86 -11.19
N ASN A 370 -20.35 -4.06 -10.47
CA ASN A 370 -20.35 -4.10 -9.01
C ASN A 370 -21.21 -5.24 -8.46
N ARG A 371 -21.07 -5.51 -7.17
CA ARG A 371 -21.73 -6.63 -6.48
C ARG A 371 -23.24 -6.72 -6.74
N ASN A 372 -23.92 -5.57 -6.81
CA ASN A 372 -25.38 -5.53 -7.02
C ASN A 372 -25.79 -5.86 -8.46
N GLN A 373 -24.87 -5.70 -9.42
CA GLN A 373 -25.10 -5.98 -10.83
C GLN A 373 -24.79 -7.45 -11.18
N LEU A 374 -23.94 -8.13 -10.40
CA LEU A 374 -23.36 -9.43 -10.74
C LEU A 374 -24.31 -10.63 -10.63
N GLY A 375 -25.55 -10.44 -10.16
CA GLY A 375 -26.61 -11.46 -10.22
C GLY A 375 -26.21 -12.82 -9.64
N ASP A 376 -26.67 -13.90 -10.29
CA ASP A 376 -26.41 -15.28 -9.88
C ASP A 376 -24.99 -15.71 -10.27
N TYR A 377 -24.08 -15.67 -9.30
CA TYR A 377 -22.71 -16.16 -9.45
C TYR A 377 -22.66 -17.69 -9.40
N PRO A 378 -21.74 -18.35 -10.14
CA PRO A 378 -21.69 -19.79 -10.20
C PRO A 378 -21.53 -20.42 -8.81
N ALA A 379 -22.33 -21.45 -8.54
CA ALA A 379 -22.27 -22.19 -7.29
C ALA A 379 -20.99 -23.02 -7.24
N LEU A 380 -20.04 -22.59 -6.40
CA LEU A 380 -18.84 -23.35 -6.10
C LEU A 380 -19.11 -24.44 -5.03
N PRO A 381 -18.29 -25.49 -4.93
CA PRO A 381 -18.40 -26.48 -3.86
C PRO A 381 -18.15 -25.87 -2.49
N ASP A 382 -18.95 -26.24 -1.48
CA ASP A 382 -18.82 -25.71 -0.12
C ASP A 382 -17.46 -26.02 0.52
N ALA A 383 -16.88 -27.18 0.22
CA ALA A 383 -15.56 -27.58 0.69
C ALA A 383 -14.41 -26.66 0.23
N LEU A 384 -14.60 -25.89 -0.85
CA LEU A 384 -13.61 -24.94 -1.37
C LEU A 384 -13.83 -23.51 -0.87
N LYS A 385 -15.02 -23.21 -0.33
CA LYS A 385 -15.40 -21.86 0.09
C LYS A 385 -14.78 -21.54 1.45
N ARG A 386 -14.46 -20.27 1.64
CA ARG A 386 -14.26 -19.72 2.98
C ARG A 386 -15.61 -19.68 3.71
N LEU A 387 -15.73 -20.41 4.82
CA LEU A 387 -16.98 -20.51 5.61
C LEU A 387 -16.92 -19.58 6.83
N ASP A 388 -17.30 -18.30 6.64
CA ASP A 388 -17.34 -17.26 7.68
C ASP A 388 -16.04 -17.10 8.51
N TYR A 389 -15.99 -16.07 9.36
CA TYR A 389 -14.81 -15.66 10.13
C TYR A 389 -14.25 -16.69 11.13
N LYS A 390 -14.76 -17.93 11.13
CA LYS A 390 -14.37 -19.01 12.06
C LYS A 390 -14.07 -20.36 11.39
N MET A 391 -14.43 -20.59 10.13
CA MET A 391 -14.20 -21.89 9.48
C MET A 391 -13.46 -21.73 8.14
N HIS A 392 -12.45 -22.58 7.96
CA HIS A 392 -11.60 -22.63 6.78
C HIS A 392 -12.22 -23.53 5.71
N ALA A 393 -11.83 -23.36 4.46
CA ALA A 393 -12.10 -24.37 3.44
C ALA A 393 -11.53 -25.73 3.90
N GLU A 394 -12.34 -26.79 3.78
CA GLU A 394 -11.93 -28.16 4.11
C GLU A 394 -10.84 -28.65 3.14
N ILE A 395 -10.84 -28.12 1.92
CA ILE A 395 -9.88 -28.45 0.87
C ILE A 395 -9.25 -27.15 0.36
N ILE A 396 -7.96 -26.99 0.64
CA ILE A 396 -7.11 -26.02 -0.05
C ILE A 396 -6.27 -26.79 -1.05
N PRO A 397 -6.24 -26.37 -2.34
CA PRO A 397 -5.39 -27.04 -3.30
C PRO A 397 -3.94 -27.02 -2.84
N GLN A 398 -3.27 -28.17 -2.97
CA GLN A 398 -1.82 -28.20 -2.84
C GLN A 398 -1.24 -27.55 -4.08
N VAL A 399 -0.89 -26.28 -3.94
CA VAL A 399 -0.23 -25.50 -4.99
C VAL A 399 1.28 -25.44 -4.79
N ASP A 400 1.75 -25.89 -3.63
CA ASP A 400 3.13 -26.09 -3.30
C ASP A 400 3.31 -27.59 -3.02
N ASP A 401 4.01 -28.31 -3.91
CA ASP A 401 4.55 -29.62 -3.55
C ASP A 401 5.52 -29.37 -2.39
N PHE A 402 5.16 -29.78 -1.19
CA PHE A 402 6.08 -29.70 -0.04
C PHE A 402 7.31 -30.57 -0.35
N VAL A 403 8.42 -29.93 -0.71
CA VAL A 403 9.75 -30.57 -0.77
C VAL A 403 10.34 -30.64 0.63
#